data_AF-A0A7S4A3V8-F1
#
_entry.id   AF-A0A7S4A3V8-F1
#
_cell.length_a   1.000
_cell.length_b   1.000
_cell.length_c   1.000
_cell.angle_alpha   90.00
_cell.angle_beta   90.00
_cell.angle_gamma   90.00
#
_symmetry.space_group_name_H-M   'P 1'
#
loop_
_entity.id
_entity.type
_entity.pdbx_description
1 polymer ?
#
loop_
_entity_poly.entity_id
_entity_poly.type
_entity_poly.pdbx_seq_one_letter_code
_entity_poly.pdbx_strand_id
1 'polypeptide(L)'
;MPPPPRRRRKPRAKCFVLLPVLGALTLYAYVVLKHFRPTTEQQHTVEEWVDDDPKTHFFREEALLHQPTPAPSYSTKTDDAIRSLYRGPRGCWRTQERAPARASIHSAFTGSVVTNDSFVSIATQLAQPEPFPESRDLCRVDFTLVTQASAERLWMLDHICQRWHGPIVISVYAPITEKIQTERDKCYPNQVEYIITTVKLHIYSDHSSYPVNKLRNMAISRVRTSHFLHADIDLWPDANLLPRLKRLSSMARHNHTFADPRQAIVIAAFAREVKTDCASSTAKAQRDKYRVDLKLCHREADQIPDSFETLKKCIMAKDCHIFDRYNHDGHGTTDYRSWLHGFDGGKSLKPVSCFGSNRYEPYVVLRKSPLLPMYEERFTGYGKNKIEQIVHLRYAGWRFQVLGRSFLTHFPHHKSAARVEWEETQDADGNTHRDRMDHLYREFLAQLMYAYGAPGSKDEAHARHTKICNT
;
A
#
# COMPACT_ATOMS: atom_id res chain seq x y z
N MET A 1 -11.90 -4.24 82.26
CA MET A 1 -12.82 -5.06 81.43
C MET A 1 -13.35 -4.18 80.31
N PRO A 2 -13.10 -4.50 79.03
CA PRO A 2 -13.65 -3.72 77.91
C PRO A 2 -15.10 -4.14 77.57
N PRO A 3 -15.92 -3.25 76.98
CA PRO A 3 -17.33 -3.49 76.66
C PRO A 3 -17.51 -4.36 75.38
N PRO A 4 -18.70 -4.97 75.18
CA PRO A 4 -18.92 -6.05 74.21
C PRO A 4 -19.11 -5.56 72.75
N PRO A 5 -18.98 -6.47 71.75
CA PRO A 5 -18.90 -6.09 70.33
C PRO A 5 -20.27 -5.76 69.70
N ARG A 6 -20.26 -4.75 68.82
CA ARG A 6 -21.44 -4.29 68.05
C ARG A 6 -21.82 -5.28 66.94
N ARG A 7 -23.10 -5.69 66.90
CA ARG A 7 -23.71 -6.54 65.87
C ARG A 7 -23.86 -5.80 64.52
N ARG A 8 -23.44 -6.47 63.44
CA ARG A 8 -23.64 -6.09 62.03
C ARG A 8 -25.13 -6.14 61.64
N ARG A 9 -25.65 -5.08 61.01
CA ARG A 9 -26.98 -5.05 60.36
C ARG A 9 -26.88 -5.58 58.92
N LYS A 10 -27.72 -6.57 58.57
CA LYS A 10 -27.95 -7.05 57.20
C LYS A 10 -28.82 -6.04 56.42
N PRO A 11 -28.58 -5.80 55.12
CA PRO A 11 -29.48 -5.00 54.29
C PRO A 11 -30.72 -5.81 53.87
N ARG A 12 -31.88 -5.14 53.89
CA ARG A 12 -33.21 -5.67 53.55
C ARG A 12 -33.38 -5.79 52.03
N ALA A 13 -33.89 -6.93 51.57
CA ALA A 13 -34.41 -7.11 50.22
C ALA A 13 -35.62 -6.21 49.98
N LYS A 14 -35.67 -5.54 48.83
CA LYS A 14 -36.86 -4.87 48.31
C LYS A 14 -37.29 -5.61 47.04
N CYS A 15 -38.49 -6.19 47.09
CA CYS A 15 -39.21 -6.70 45.95
C CYS A 15 -39.60 -5.53 45.04
N PHE A 16 -39.34 -5.65 43.74
CA PHE A 16 -39.93 -4.80 42.71
C PHE A 16 -40.98 -5.60 41.95
N VAL A 17 -42.17 -5.03 41.89
CA VAL A 17 -43.38 -5.54 41.25
C VAL A 17 -43.24 -5.45 39.73
N LEU A 18 -43.53 -6.56 39.04
CA LEU A 18 -43.69 -6.66 37.60
C LEU A 18 -45.11 -6.21 37.20
N LEU A 19 -45.21 -5.19 36.33
CA LEU A 19 -46.41 -4.88 35.53
C LEU A 19 -45.99 -4.72 34.06
N PRO A 20 -46.81 -5.17 33.09
CA PRO A 20 -46.40 -5.33 31.70
C PRO A 20 -46.68 -4.06 30.89
N VAL A 21 -45.73 -3.63 30.05
CA VAL A 21 -45.97 -2.60 29.02
C VAL A 21 -45.81 -3.25 27.64
N LEU A 22 -46.90 -3.88 27.21
CA LEU A 22 -47.19 -4.15 25.80
C LEU A 22 -47.95 -2.92 25.27
N GLY A 23 -47.29 -2.08 24.46
CA GLY A 23 -47.97 -0.93 23.86
C GLY A 23 -47.04 0.20 23.41
N ALA A 24 -46.10 -0.06 22.50
CA ALA A 24 -45.32 1.00 21.83
C ALA A 24 -44.73 0.57 20.47
N LEU A 25 -45.46 -0.21 19.67
CA LEU A 25 -45.00 -0.68 18.35
C LEU A 25 -45.98 -0.44 17.17
N THR A 26 -46.98 0.42 17.33
CA THR A 26 -47.98 0.69 16.27
C THR A 26 -48.24 2.17 16.02
N LEU A 27 -47.25 3.06 16.22
CA LEU A 27 -47.40 4.49 15.90
C LEU A 27 -46.20 5.13 15.18
N TYR A 28 -45.43 4.36 14.42
CA TYR A 28 -44.40 4.92 13.51
C TYR A 28 -44.65 4.62 12.02
N ALA A 29 -45.76 3.95 11.69
CA ALA A 29 -46.10 3.54 10.33
C ALA A 29 -47.10 4.46 9.60
N TYR A 30 -47.45 5.63 10.16
CA TYR A 30 -48.53 6.47 9.60
C TYR A 30 -48.14 7.91 9.18
N VAL A 31 -46.85 8.26 9.13
CA VAL A 31 -46.41 9.64 8.76
C VAL A 31 -45.49 9.71 7.53
N VAL A 32 -45.21 8.61 6.81
CA VAL A 32 -44.38 8.63 5.59
C VAL A 32 -45.10 8.08 4.34
N LEU A 33 -46.43 8.18 4.28
CA LEU A 33 -47.22 7.78 3.10
C LEU A 33 -48.16 8.89 2.56
N LYS A 34 -47.77 10.16 2.71
CA LYS A 34 -48.37 11.27 1.95
C LYS A 34 -47.29 12.30 1.64
N HIS A 35 -46.47 12.05 0.62
CA HIS A 35 -45.89 13.06 -0.29
C HIS A 35 -44.99 12.36 -1.32
N PHE A 36 -45.61 11.62 -2.22
CA PHE A 36 -45.03 11.34 -3.54
C PHE A 36 -46.18 11.36 -4.55
N ARG A 37 -46.30 12.47 -5.29
CA ARG A 37 -46.97 12.48 -6.59
C ARG A 37 -45.91 12.15 -7.65
N PRO A 38 -46.20 11.29 -8.63
CA PRO A 38 -45.31 11.05 -9.75
C PRO A 38 -45.50 12.17 -10.78
N THR A 39 -44.42 12.80 -11.21
CA THR A 39 -44.39 13.55 -12.47
C THR A 39 -43.77 12.67 -13.55
N THR A 40 -44.60 12.49 -14.56
CA THR A 40 -44.44 11.86 -15.88
C THR A 40 -43.14 12.22 -16.61
N GLU A 41 -42.49 11.17 -17.12
CA GLU A 41 -42.28 10.92 -18.55
C GLU A 41 -41.78 12.09 -19.41
N GLN A 42 -40.52 12.00 -19.86
CA GLN A 42 -40.12 12.47 -21.18
C GLN A 42 -38.93 11.63 -21.70
N GLN A 43 -39.27 10.71 -22.60
CA GLN A 43 -38.36 10.17 -23.61
C GLN A 43 -38.17 11.23 -24.70
N HIS A 44 -36.94 11.43 -25.17
CA HIS A 44 -36.62 11.98 -26.49
C HIS A 44 -35.30 11.34 -26.94
N THR A 45 -35.36 10.28 -27.75
CA THR A 45 -35.32 10.28 -29.23
C THR A 45 -33.93 10.58 -29.80
N VAL A 46 -33.39 9.53 -30.39
CA VAL A 46 -32.34 9.48 -31.41
C VAL A 46 -32.73 10.39 -32.58
N GLU A 47 -31.80 11.22 -33.06
CA GLU A 47 -31.85 11.75 -34.42
C GLU A 47 -30.49 11.55 -35.11
N GLU A 48 -30.57 10.81 -36.21
CA GLU A 48 -29.61 10.70 -37.29
C GLU A 48 -29.33 12.07 -37.94
N TRP A 49 -28.11 12.24 -38.44
CA TRP A 49 -27.85 13.07 -39.61
C TRP A 49 -26.97 12.27 -40.57
N VAL A 50 -27.52 12.07 -41.76
CA VAL A 50 -26.95 11.44 -42.96
C VAL A 50 -27.04 12.47 -44.10
N ASP A 51 -26.08 12.35 -45.04
CA ASP A 51 -25.93 12.98 -46.36
C ASP A 51 -25.45 14.45 -46.42
N ASP A 52 -24.59 14.88 -47.34
CA ASP A 52 -24.06 14.25 -48.56
C ASP A 52 -22.77 14.94 -49.09
N ASP A 53 -22.08 14.19 -49.95
CA ASP A 53 -20.85 14.26 -50.79
C ASP A 53 -20.56 15.58 -51.60
N PRO A 54 -19.65 15.69 -52.62
CA PRO A 54 -18.35 15.05 -52.95
C PRO A 54 -17.20 16.01 -53.32
N LYS A 55 -15.96 15.46 -53.46
CA LYS A 55 -15.09 15.61 -54.67
C LYS A 55 -13.75 14.84 -54.59
N THR A 56 -13.73 13.66 -55.22
CA THR A 56 -12.78 13.12 -56.25
C THR A 56 -11.31 13.55 -56.35
N HIS A 57 -10.39 12.57 -56.40
CA HIS A 57 -9.46 12.20 -57.51
C HIS A 57 -8.48 11.08 -57.04
N PHE A 58 -8.56 9.81 -57.47
CA PHE A 58 -8.10 9.11 -58.70
C PHE A 58 -6.58 8.87 -58.91
N PHE A 59 -6.25 7.59 -59.14
CA PHE A 59 -5.13 6.88 -59.86
C PHE A 59 -4.61 5.69 -59.01
N ARG A 60 -4.93 4.39 -59.22
CA ARG A 60 -4.91 3.41 -60.35
C ARG A 60 -3.49 3.00 -60.82
N GLU A 61 -3.06 1.77 -60.50
CA GLU A 61 -2.80 0.58 -61.39
C GLU A 61 -1.34 0.57 -61.93
N GLU A 62 -0.58 -0.50 -62.22
CA GLU A 62 -0.74 -1.90 -62.67
C GLU A 62 0.66 -2.59 -62.47
N ALA A 63 0.84 -3.87 -62.08
CA ALA A 63 0.80 -5.15 -62.83
C ALA A 63 2.06 -5.54 -63.66
N LEU A 64 2.26 -6.89 -63.79
CA LEU A 64 3.14 -7.71 -64.68
C LEU A 64 4.40 -8.35 -64.04
N LEU A 65 4.96 -9.48 -64.51
CA LEU A 65 4.53 -10.87 -64.79
C LEU A 65 5.83 -11.69 -65.08
N HIS A 66 5.87 -13.00 -64.74
CA HIS A 66 6.64 -14.11 -65.37
C HIS A 66 8.08 -14.55 -64.95
N GLN A 67 8.28 -15.87 -65.11
CA GLN A 67 9.22 -16.90 -64.56
C GLN A 67 10.55 -17.07 -65.40
N PRO A 68 11.41 -18.13 -65.33
CA PRO A 68 11.61 -19.31 -64.44
C PRO A 68 13.11 -19.59 -64.02
N THR A 69 13.33 -20.69 -63.27
CA THR A 69 14.58 -21.26 -62.67
C THR A 69 15.72 -21.68 -63.64
N PRO A 70 16.98 -21.88 -63.15
CA PRO A 70 17.46 -23.26 -62.85
C PRO A 70 18.40 -23.39 -61.62
N ALA A 71 18.51 -24.61 -61.06
CA ALA A 71 19.52 -25.04 -60.07
C ALA A 71 20.87 -25.39 -60.76
N PRO A 72 22.06 -25.47 -60.09
CA PRO A 72 22.33 -26.44 -59.01
C PRO A 72 23.42 -26.04 -57.95
N SER A 73 23.61 -26.99 -57.01
CA SER A 73 24.85 -27.35 -56.27
C SER A 73 24.99 -26.96 -54.79
N TYR A 74 25.28 -28.00 -54.01
CA TYR A 74 25.56 -28.04 -52.57
C TYR A 74 26.86 -27.29 -52.23
N SER A 75 26.85 -26.51 -51.13
CA SER A 75 28.02 -26.37 -50.25
C SER A 75 27.61 -25.72 -48.92
N THR A 76 28.17 -26.26 -47.85
CA THR A 76 27.98 -25.90 -46.45
C THR A 76 28.51 -24.50 -46.14
N LYS A 77 27.71 -23.68 -45.44
CA LYS A 77 28.20 -22.80 -44.36
C LYS A 77 27.05 -22.10 -43.63
N THR A 78 27.10 -22.30 -42.33
CA THR A 78 26.40 -21.68 -41.22
C THR A 78 26.51 -20.16 -41.19
N ASP A 79 25.47 -19.54 -40.60
CA ASP A 79 25.43 -18.21 -39.99
C ASP A 79 25.70 -17.00 -40.90
N ASP A 80 24.63 -16.35 -41.40
CA ASP A 80 24.55 -14.86 -41.46
C ASP A 80 23.25 -14.23 -42.03
N ALA A 81 22.10 -14.92 -42.05
CA ALA A 81 20.87 -14.37 -42.65
C ALA A 81 19.62 -14.32 -41.76
N ILE A 82 19.77 -14.03 -40.45
CA ILE A 82 18.65 -13.58 -39.60
C ILE A 82 19.08 -12.32 -38.83
N ARG A 83 19.28 -11.21 -39.54
CA ARG A 83 19.62 -9.92 -38.91
C ARG A 83 18.94 -8.67 -39.51
N SER A 84 17.86 -8.78 -40.29
CA SER A 84 17.23 -7.58 -40.89
C SER A 84 15.72 -7.36 -40.69
N LEU A 85 15.00 -8.13 -39.88
CA LEU A 85 13.53 -7.96 -39.75
C LEU A 85 12.94 -7.77 -38.34
N TYR A 86 13.71 -7.27 -37.37
CA TYR A 86 13.15 -6.83 -36.08
C TYR A 86 13.77 -5.51 -35.60
N ARG A 87 13.32 -4.38 -36.17
CA ARG A 87 13.47 -3.07 -35.54
C ARG A 87 12.20 -2.74 -34.75
N GLY A 88 12.06 -3.36 -33.58
CA GLY A 88 11.18 -2.89 -32.50
C GLY A 88 11.96 -2.00 -31.51
N PRO A 89 11.27 -1.23 -30.63
CA PRO A 89 11.93 -0.27 -29.75
C PRO A 89 12.93 -0.98 -28.81
N ARG A 90 14.19 -0.55 -28.87
CA ARG A 90 15.27 -1.02 -27.99
C ARG A 90 14.94 -0.63 -26.54
N GLY A 91 14.43 -1.57 -25.74
CA GLY A 91 14.19 -1.31 -24.31
C GLY A 91 13.57 -2.44 -23.50
N CYS A 92 12.79 -3.33 -24.13
CA CYS A 92 12.19 -4.45 -23.42
C CYS A 92 13.09 -5.69 -23.54
N TRP A 93 13.95 -5.90 -22.53
CA TRP A 93 14.74 -7.12 -22.40
C TRP A 93 13.81 -8.33 -22.22
N ARG A 94 13.81 -9.25 -23.17
CA ARG A 94 13.29 -10.60 -22.98
C ARG A 94 14.29 -11.33 -22.08
N THR A 95 13.96 -11.56 -20.82
CA THR A 95 14.71 -12.53 -20.00
C THR A 95 14.45 -13.91 -20.58
N GLN A 96 15.40 -14.43 -21.35
CA GLN A 96 15.40 -15.82 -21.78
C GLN A 96 15.98 -16.64 -20.62
N GLU A 97 15.19 -16.88 -19.57
CA GLU A 97 15.53 -17.91 -18.59
C GLU A 97 15.04 -19.26 -19.13
N ARG A 98 15.99 -20.18 -19.35
CA ARG A 98 15.68 -21.59 -19.58
C ARG A 98 14.94 -22.10 -18.34
N ALA A 99 13.70 -22.55 -18.53
CA ALA A 99 12.98 -23.30 -17.50
C ALA A 99 13.86 -24.44 -16.97
N PRO A 100 14.02 -24.61 -15.65
CA PRO A 100 14.66 -25.81 -15.13
C PRO A 100 13.78 -27.01 -15.47
N ALA A 101 14.42 -28.11 -15.88
CA ALA A 101 13.76 -29.36 -16.19
C ALA A 101 12.88 -29.81 -15.02
N ARG A 102 11.66 -30.27 -15.33
CA ARG A 102 10.77 -30.96 -14.38
C ARG A 102 11.50 -32.16 -13.77
N ALA A 103 12.00 -32.01 -12.55
CA ALA A 103 12.34 -33.15 -11.71
C ALA A 103 11.01 -33.66 -11.11
N SER A 104 10.53 -34.77 -11.64
CA SER A 104 9.41 -35.51 -11.06
C SER A 104 9.88 -36.17 -9.76
N ILE A 105 9.50 -35.62 -8.61
CA ILE A 105 9.75 -36.27 -7.32
C ILE A 105 8.51 -37.12 -7.01
N HIS A 106 8.49 -38.33 -7.54
CA HIS A 106 7.79 -39.44 -6.91
C HIS A 106 8.77 -40.12 -5.96
N SER A 107 8.70 -39.80 -4.67
CA SER A 107 9.18 -40.72 -3.64
C SER A 107 8.21 -40.70 -2.47
N ALA A 108 7.66 -41.88 -2.18
CA ALA A 108 6.81 -42.16 -1.05
C ALA A 108 7.47 -41.74 0.27
N PHE A 109 6.79 -40.91 1.04
CA PHE A 109 7.01 -40.78 2.48
C PHE A 109 5.68 -41.02 3.17
N THR A 110 5.44 -42.28 3.52
CA THR A 110 4.51 -42.65 4.59
C THR A 110 5.17 -42.30 5.91
N GLY A 111 4.85 -41.13 6.42
CA GLY A 111 5.22 -40.69 7.76
C GLY A 111 4.35 -39.48 8.11
N SER A 112 3.54 -39.61 9.16
CA SER A 112 2.68 -38.52 9.65
C SER A 112 3.52 -37.29 9.97
N VAL A 113 3.56 -36.33 9.05
CA VAL A 113 4.03 -34.98 9.33
C VAL A 113 2.85 -34.25 9.95
N VAL A 114 2.97 -33.94 11.24
CA VAL A 114 2.16 -32.90 11.88
C VAL A 114 2.50 -31.61 11.15
N THR A 115 1.66 -31.23 10.19
CA THR A 115 1.78 -29.96 9.49
C THR A 115 1.38 -28.85 10.45
N ASN A 116 2.37 -28.13 10.98
CA ASN A 116 2.12 -26.88 11.69
C ASN A 116 1.63 -25.86 10.64
N ASP A 117 0.41 -25.36 10.80
CA ASP A 117 -0.23 -24.38 9.91
C ASP A 117 0.66 -23.15 9.63
N SER A 118 1.60 -22.83 10.53
CA SER A 118 2.54 -21.72 10.40
C SER A 118 3.46 -21.80 9.17
N PHE A 119 3.88 -23.00 8.73
CA PHE A 119 4.83 -23.16 7.60
C PHE A 119 4.19 -22.97 6.22
N VAL A 120 2.86 -23.05 6.15
CA VAL A 120 2.12 -22.94 4.89
C VAL A 120 2.20 -21.51 4.33
N SER A 121 2.25 -20.47 5.17
CA SER A 121 2.09 -19.07 4.71
C SER A 121 3.15 -18.57 3.73
N ILE A 122 4.45 -18.71 4.06
CA ILE A 122 5.53 -18.27 3.14
C ILE A 122 5.62 -19.20 1.95
N ALA A 123 5.42 -20.50 2.12
CA ALA A 123 5.35 -21.44 1.00
C ALA A 123 4.20 -21.10 0.03
N THR A 124 3.06 -20.62 0.54
CA THR A 124 1.92 -20.12 -0.25
C THR A 124 2.19 -18.76 -0.90
N GLN A 125 3.00 -17.88 -0.30
CA GLN A 125 3.45 -16.66 -0.99
C GLN A 125 4.54 -16.94 -2.04
N LEU A 126 5.40 -17.93 -1.80
CA LEU A 126 6.39 -18.42 -2.77
C LEU A 126 5.72 -19.23 -3.89
N ALA A 127 4.61 -19.91 -3.59
CA ALA A 127 3.67 -20.45 -4.56
C ALA A 127 2.87 -19.28 -5.17
N GLN A 128 3.53 -18.60 -6.10
CA GLN A 128 3.00 -17.46 -6.84
C GLN A 128 1.49 -17.60 -7.12
N PRO A 129 0.64 -16.63 -6.75
CA PRO A 129 -0.69 -16.54 -7.37
C PRO A 129 -0.50 -16.43 -8.89
N GLU A 130 -1.50 -16.90 -9.64
CA GLU A 130 -1.57 -16.86 -11.12
C GLU A 130 -0.83 -15.64 -11.69
N PRO A 131 0.07 -15.83 -12.68
CA PRO A 131 0.94 -14.78 -13.17
C PRO A 131 0.12 -13.53 -13.47
N PHE A 132 0.52 -12.41 -12.86
CA PHE A 132 -0.06 -11.10 -13.18
C PHE A 132 -0.13 -10.98 -14.70
N PRO A 133 -1.29 -10.62 -15.28
CA PRO A 133 -1.40 -10.50 -16.73
C PRO A 133 -0.29 -9.57 -17.20
N GLU A 134 0.62 -10.07 -18.04
CA GLU A 134 1.72 -9.31 -18.61
C GLU A 134 1.09 -8.17 -19.42
N SER A 135 0.91 -7.02 -18.76
CA SER A 135 0.47 -5.81 -19.40
C SER A 135 1.56 -5.38 -20.36
N ARG A 136 1.20 -5.28 -21.65
CA ARG A 136 2.05 -4.75 -22.71
C ARG A 136 2.53 -3.30 -22.44
N ASP A 137 1.95 -2.62 -21.45
CA ASP A 137 2.30 -1.25 -21.06
C ASP A 137 3.48 -1.13 -20.06
N LEU A 138 4.02 -2.25 -19.56
CA LEU A 138 5.15 -2.25 -18.60
C LEU A 138 6.48 -1.74 -19.18
N CYS A 139 6.58 -1.52 -20.51
CA CYS A 139 7.78 -0.93 -21.11
C CYS A 139 7.94 0.57 -20.80
N ARG A 140 6.87 1.29 -20.36
CA ARG A 140 6.96 2.70 -19.94
C ARG A 140 7.03 2.81 -18.41
N VAL A 141 8.06 3.49 -17.90
CA VAL A 141 8.16 3.77 -16.47
C VAL A 141 7.14 4.85 -16.08
N ASP A 142 6.17 4.46 -15.27
CA ASP A 142 5.20 5.33 -14.62
C ASP A 142 4.86 4.82 -13.20
N PHE A 143 4.20 5.64 -12.40
CA PHE A 143 4.04 5.47 -10.95
C PHE A 143 2.58 5.64 -10.50
N THR A 144 2.10 4.73 -9.67
CA THR A 144 0.81 4.81 -8.97
C THR A 144 1.05 5.05 -7.48
N LEU A 145 0.28 5.92 -6.84
CA LEU A 145 0.23 5.97 -5.36
C LEU A 145 -0.79 4.95 -4.88
N VAL A 146 -0.37 4.09 -3.96
CA VAL A 146 -1.20 3.03 -3.37
C VAL A 146 -1.41 3.36 -1.91
N THR A 147 -2.65 3.35 -1.47
CA THR A 147 -3.01 3.57 -0.07
C THR A 147 -4.22 2.74 0.35
N GLN A 148 -4.51 2.75 1.64
CA GLN A 148 -5.70 2.16 2.22
C GLN A 148 -6.21 3.09 3.32
N ALA A 149 -7.52 3.11 3.53
CA ALA A 149 -8.13 3.98 4.53
C ALA A 149 -9.38 3.35 5.14
N SER A 150 -9.64 3.69 6.40
CA SER A 150 -10.97 3.60 6.98
C SER A 150 -11.85 4.76 6.50
N ALA A 151 -13.17 4.59 6.57
CA ALA A 151 -14.13 5.59 6.09
C ALA A 151 -13.90 6.99 6.71
N GLU A 152 -13.58 7.07 8.00
CA GLU A 152 -13.38 8.33 8.70
C GLU A 152 -12.09 9.09 8.33
N ARG A 153 -11.15 8.43 7.65
CA ARG A 153 -9.88 9.04 7.19
C ARG A 153 -9.92 9.45 5.71
N LEU A 154 -11.02 9.14 5.00
CA LEU A 154 -11.10 9.33 3.55
C LEU A 154 -11.01 10.80 3.11
N TRP A 155 -11.38 11.76 3.97
CA TRP A 155 -11.26 13.19 3.70
C TRP A 155 -9.81 13.65 3.41
N MET A 156 -8.80 12.90 3.86
CA MET A 156 -7.39 13.21 3.59
C MET A 156 -7.02 12.99 2.12
N LEU A 157 -7.79 12.17 1.41
CA LEU A 157 -7.55 11.86 -0.01
C LEU A 157 -7.60 13.10 -0.89
N ASP A 158 -8.46 14.06 -0.57
CA ASP A 158 -8.56 15.37 -1.25
C ASP A 158 -7.20 16.07 -1.34
N HIS A 159 -6.46 16.08 -0.23
CA HIS A 159 -5.16 16.74 -0.14
C HIS A 159 -4.07 15.93 -0.83
N ILE A 160 -4.16 14.60 -0.79
CA ILE A 160 -3.25 13.73 -1.52
C ILE A 160 -3.44 13.91 -3.03
N CYS A 161 -4.69 14.02 -3.52
CA CYS A 161 -4.99 14.21 -4.94
C CYS A 161 -4.37 15.49 -5.51
N GLN A 162 -4.34 16.57 -4.72
CA GLN A 162 -3.72 17.84 -5.11
C GLN A 162 -2.18 17.78 -5.15
N ARG A 163 -1.58 16.84 -4.42
CA ARG A 163 -0.12 16.67 -4.35
C ARG A 163 0.40 15.63 -5.34
N TRP A 164 -0.37 14.57 -5.57
CA TRP A 164 -0.01 13.45 -6.45
C TRP A 164 -0.79 13.52 -7.76
N HIS A 165 -0.26 14.22 -8.76
CA HIS A 165 -0.85 14.35 -10.10
C HIS A 165 -0.65 13.10 -11.00
N GLY A 166 -0.98 11.92 -10.47
CA GLY A 166 -0.89 10.64 -11.17
C GLY A 166 -1.93 9.65 -10.65
N PRO A 167 -1.94 8.41 -11.17
CA PRO A 167 -2.89 7.39 -10.73
C PRO A 167 -2.77 7.12 -9.23
N ILE A 168 -3.92 6.95 -8.58
CA ILE A 168 -4.06 6.56 -7.18
C ILE A 168 -4.95 5.32 -7.13
N VAL A 169 -4.55 4.31 -6.38
CA VAL A 169 -5.41 3.18 -6.02
C VAL A 169 -5.60 3.17 -4.51
N ILE A 170 -6.85 3.16 -4.08
CA ILE A 170 -7.21 3.15 -2.67
C ILE A 170 -8.16 1.99 -2.34
N SER A 171 -7.79 1.20 -1.34
CA SER A 171 -8.71 0.26 -0.69
C SER A 171 -9.38 0.92 0.51
N VAL A 172 -10.70 0.98 0.52
CA VAL A 172 -11.48 1.60 1.61
C VAL A 172 -12.19 0.53 2.43
N TYR A 173 -11.95 0.52 3.75
CA TYR A 173 -12.62 -0.35 4.69
C TYR A 173 -13.71 0.43 5.43
N ALA A 174 -14.95 -0.03 5.36
CA ALA A 174 -16.10 0.68 5.91
C ALA A 174 -17.14 -0.28 6.49
N PRO A 175 -17.99 0.15 7.44
CA PRO A 175 -19.14 -0.65 7.83
C PRO A 175 -20.20 -0.64 6.71
N ILE A 176 -20.97 -1.71 6.58
CA ILE A 176 -22.06 -1.87 5.58
C ILE A 176 -23.08 -0.72 5.66
N THR A 177 -23.25 -0.11 6.83
CA THR A 177 -24.17 1.00 7.07
C THR A 177 -23.66 2.34 6.52
N GLU A 178 -22.37 2.46 6.20
CA GLU A 178 -21.77 3.71 5.75
C GLU A 178 -21.99 3.91 4.26
N LYS A 179 -22.57 5.05 3.88
CA LYS A 179 -22.54 5.49 2.49
C LYS A 179 -21.21 6.19 2.24
N ILE A 180 -20.30 5.51 1.56
CA ILE A 180 -19.02 6.11 1.14
C ILE A 180 -19.32 7.08 -0.01
N GLN A 181 -19.56 8.35 0.33
CA GLN A 181 -19.59 9.45 -0.62
C GLN A 181 -18.18 10.02 -0.70
N THR A 182 -17.47 9.70 -1.78
CA THR A 182 -16.23 10.41 -2.10
C THR A 182 -16.64 11.72 -2.74
N GLU A 183 -16.32 12.85 -2.12
CA GLU A 183 -16.35 14.14 -2.80
C GLU A 183 -15.25 14.09 -3.87
N ARG A 184 -15.55 13.49 -5.03
CA ARG A 184 -14.62 13.41 -6.16
C ARG A 184 -14.20 14.79 -6.66
N ASP A 185 -14.85 15.83 -6.19
CA ASP A 185 -14.78 17.22 -6.63
C ASP A 185 -13.36 17.81 -6.55
N LYS A 186 -12.46 17.27 -5.71
CA LYS A 186 -11.07 17.74 -5.58
C LYS A 186 -10.01 16.85 -6.23
N CYS A 187 -10.36 15.64 -6.65
CA CYS A 187 -9.48 14.79 -7.42
C CYS A 187 -9.74 15.00 -8.91
N TYR A 188 -8.71 14.83 -9.75
CA TYR A 188 -8.90 14.87 -11.19
C TYR A 188 -9.78 13.69 -11.65
N PRO A 189 -10.59 13.85 -12.71
CA PRO A 189 -11.35 12.75 -13.28
C PRO A 189 -10.43 11.55 -13.59
N ASN A 190 -10.85 10.35 -13.19
CA ASN A 190 -10.12 9.08 -13.40
C ASN A 190 -8.75 8.98 -12.71
N GLN A 191 -8.38 9.93 -11.84
CA GLN A 191 -7.14 9.85 -11.06
C GLN A 191 -7.18 8.70 -10.04
N VAL A 192 -8.35 8.41 -9.46
CA VAL A 192 -8.50 7.48 -8.34
C VAL A 192 -9.33 6.26 -8.72
N GLU A 193 -8.77 5.07 -8.50
CA GLU A 193 -9.49 3.80 -8.48
C GLU A 193 -9.81 3.40 -7.03
N TYR A 194 -11.10 3.23 -6.74
CA TYR A 194 -11.59 2.83 -5.42
C TYR A 194 -11.88 1.34 -5.37
N ILE A 195 -11.43 0.68 -4.30
CA ILE A 195 -11.77 -0.71 -3.96
C ILE A 195 -12.47 -0.67 -2.60
N ILE A 196 -13.79 -0.80 -2.58
CA ILE A 196 -14.58 -0.67 -1.36
C ILE A 196 -14.82 -2.06 -0.75
N THR A 197 -14.44 -2.23 0.51
CA THR A 197 -14.69 -3.43 1.30
C THR A 197 -15.59 -3.07 2.49
N THR A 198 -16.83 -3.56 2.45
CA THR A 198 -17.82 -3.32 3.50
C THR A 198 -17.93 -4.49 4.47
N VAL A 199 -17.97 -4.22 5.78
CA VAL A 199 -18.09 -5.25 6.83
C VAL A 199 -19.20 -4.95 7.83
N LYS A 200 -19.60 -5.96 8.63
CA LYS A 200 -20.57 -5.73 9.72
C LYS A 200 -19.96 -4.79 10.76
N LEU A 201 -20.78 -3.90 11.34
CA LEU A 201 -20.32 -2.85 12.26
C LEU A 201 -19.53 -3.40 13.45
N HIS A 202 -19.93 -4.51 14.06
CA HIS A 202 -19.19 -5.09 15.19
C HIS A 202 -17.78 -5.56 14.81
N ILE A 203 -17.56 -6.02 13.58
CA ILE A 203 -16.23 -6.38 13.05
C ILE A 203 -15.45 -5.11 12.73
N TYR A 204 -16.14 -4.09 12.19
CA TYR A 204 -15.53 -2.78 11.94
C TYR A 204 -15.02 -2.12 13.23
N SER A 205 -15.73 -2.31 14.34
CA SER A 205 -15.40 -1.78 15.65
C SER A 205 -14.29 -2.55 16.39
N ASP A 206 -13.89 -3.73 15.92
CA ASP A 206 -12.69 -4.42 16.40
C ASP A 206 -11.50 -3.92 15.57
N HIS A 207 -10.79 -2.94 16.12
CA HIS A 207 -9.69 -2.31 15.40
C HIS A 207 -8.43 -3.19 15.34
N SER A 208 -8.29 -4.16 16.23
CA SER A 208 -7.26 -5.19 16.17
C SER A 208 -7.44 -6.14 14.97
N SER A 209 -8.68 -6.33 14.53
CA SER A 209 -9.03 -7.11 13.32
C SER A 209 -8.97 -6.31 12.03
N TYR A 210 -8.55 -5.04 12.06
CA TYR A 210 -8.46 -4.21 10.85
C TYR A 210 -7.52 -4.87 9.81
N PRO A 211 -8.00 -5.26 8.61
CA PRO A 211 -7.25 -6.13 7.71
C PRO A 211 -6.26 -5.35 6.84
N VAL A 212 -5.37 -4.57 7.46
CA VAL A 212 -4.49 -3.59 6.80
C VAL A 212 -3.71 -4.17 5.63
N ASN A 213 -3.05 -5.32 5.82
CA ASN A 213 -2.20 -5.92 4.79
C ASN A 213 -3.00 -6.52 3.63
N LYS A 214 -4.18 -7.08 3.90
CA LYS A 214 -5.11 -7.52 2.86
C LYS A 214 -5.58 -6.33 2.01
N LEU A 215 -5.92 -5.20 2.62
CA LEU A 215 -6.32 -3.98 1.91
C LEU A 215 -5.17 -3.44 1.02
N ARG A 216 -3.92 -3.48 1.51
CA ARG A 216 -2.73 -3.14 0.73
C ARG A 216 -2.58 -4.06 -0.48
N ASN A 217 -2.68 -5.38 -0.28
CA ASN A 217 -2.58 -6.36 -1.36
C ASN A 217 -3.66 -6.16 -2.43
N MET A 218 -4.91 -5.93 -2.00
CA MET A 218 -6.01 -5.62 -2.92
C MET A 218 -5.72 -4.38 -3.77
N ALA A 219 -5.20 -3.31 -3.17
CA ALA A 219 -4.84 -2.09 -3.91
C ALA A 219 -3.65 -2.32 -4.87
N ILE A 220 -2.60 -3.00 -4.42
CA ILE A 220 -1.43 -3.33 -5.26
C ILE A 220 -1.83 -4.17 -6.47
N SER A 221 -2.79 -5.11 -6.31
CA SER A 221 -3.26 -5.95 -7.41
C SER A 221 -3.81 -5.15 -8.59
N ARG A 222 -4.44 -3.99 -8.31
CA ARG A 222 -5.04 -3.08 -9.31
C ARG A 222 -4.07 -2.06 -9.91
N VAL A 223 -2.83 -1.99 -9.45
CA VAL A 223 -1.80 -1.12 -10.05
C VAL A 223 -1.58 -1.50 -11.51
N ARG A 224 -1.73 -0.54 -12.42
CA ARG A 224 -1.49 -0.73 -13.87
C ARG A 224 -0.14 -0.18 -14.33
N THR A 225 0.47 0.73 -13.58
CA THR A 225 1.78 1.30 -13.90
C THR A 225 2.93 0.34 -13.54
N SER A 226 4.11 0.60 -14.09
CA SER A 226 5.31 -0.20 -13.82
C SER A 226 5.76 -0.19 -12.36
N HIS A 227 5.56 0.93 -11.66
CA HIS A 227 5.98 1.14 -10.28
C HIS A 227 4.82 1.67 -9.45
N PHE A 228 4.90 1.51 -8.14
CA PHE A 228 4.00 2.14 -7.20
C PHE A 228 4.72 2.61 -5.93
N LEU A 229 4.19 3.64 -5.31
CA LEU A 229 4.54 4.08 -3.96
C LEU A 229 3.42 3.65 -3.02
N HIS A 230 3.72 2.82 -2.03
CA HIS A 230 2.78 2.57 -0.93
C HIS A 230 2.98 3.62 0.17
N ALA A 231 1.92 4.34 0.54
CA ALA A 231 1.89 5.30 1.64
C ALA A 231 0.59 5.15 2.44
N ASP A 232 0.67 5.27 3.77
CA ASP A 232 -0.52 5.33 4.62
C ASP A 232 -1.27 6.66 4.36
N ILE A 233 -2.59 6.68 4.59
CA ILE A 233 -3.47 7.81 4.18
C ILE A 233 -3.13 9.15 4.86
N ASP A 234 -2.44 9.09 5.99
CA ASP A 234 -1.93 10.23 6.75
C ASP A 234 -0.52 10.67 6.30
N LEU A 235 0.15 9.96 5.38
CA LEU A 235 1.48 10.33 4.86
C LEU A 235 1.37 11.00 3.49
N TRP A 236 1.42 12.32 3.48
CA TRP A 236 1.17 13.10 2.27
C TRP A 236 2.46 13.40 1.50
N PRO A 237 2.51 13.14 0.19
CA PRO A 237 3.70 13.39 -0.60
C PRO A 237 3.96 14.89 -0.79
N ASP A 238 5.22 15.27 -0.93
CA ASP A 238 5.55 16.57 -1.49
C ASP A 238 5.09 16.64 -2.96
N ALA A 239 4.66 17.82 -3.40
CA ALA A 239 4.09 18.02 -4.74
C ALA A 239 5.09 17.72 -5.87
N ASN A 240 6.40 17.71 -5.57
CA ASN A 240 7.45 17.43 -6.54
C ASN A 240 7.87 15.95 -6.58
N LEU A 241 7.33 15.07 -5.72
CA LEU A 241 7.74 13.66 -5.65
C LEU A 241 7.51 12.93 -6.98
N LEU A 242 6.29 12.97 -7.52
CA LEU A 242 5.97 12.30 -8.79
C LEU A 242 6.74 12.90 -9.98
N PRO A 243 6.76 14.23 -10.21
CA PRO A 243 7.58 14.84 -11.25
C PRO A 243 9.07 14.47 -11.14
N ARG A 244 9.60 14.36 -9.92
CA ARG A 244 10.99 13.96 -9.67
C ARG A 244 11.23 12.50 -10.04
N LEU A 245 10.35 11.58 -9.64
CA LEU A 245 10.45 10.17 -10.02
C LEU A 245 10.43 9.99 -11.55
N LYS A 246 9.50 10.66 -12.25
CA LYS A 246 9.41 10.66 -13.72
C LYS A 246 10.67 11.20 -14.38
N ARG A 247 11.22 12.31 -13.86
CA ARG A 247 12.47 12.88 -14.38
C ARG A 247 13.66 11.97 -14.15
N LEU A 248 13.75 11.31 -13.00
CA LEU A 248 14.84 10.38 -12.71
C LEU A 248 14.74 9.12 -13.57
N SER A 249 13.54 8.60 -13.82
CA SER A 249 13.35 7.41 -14.65
C SER A 249 13.67 7.62 -16.13
N SER A 250 13.64 8.87 -16.61
CA SER A 250 14.06 9.21 -17.97
C SER A 250 15.56 9.48 -18.13
N MET A 251 16.33 9.57 -17.02
CA MET A 251 17.77 9.81 -17.09
C MET A 251 18.54 8.51 -17.33
N ALA A 252 19.37 8.49 -18.38
CA ALA A 252 20.18 7.32 -18.75
C ALA A 252 20.99 6.72 -17.58
N ARG A 253 21.56 7.57 -16.71
CA ARG A 253 22.32 7.15 -15.52
C ARG A 253 21.51 6.38 -14.47
N HIS A 254 20.18 6.44 -14.54
CA HIS A 254 19.25 5.76 -13.62
C HIS A 254 18.45 4.64 -14.30
N ASN A 255 18.71 4.34 -15.58
CA ASN A 255 18.00 3.28 -16.30
C ASN A 255 18.07 1.94 -15.55
N HIS A 256 19.25 1.56 -15.05
CA HIS A 256 19.41 0.32 -14.27
C HIS A 256 18.62 0.31 -12.96
N THR A 257 18.44 1.47 -12.32
CA THR A 257 17.64 1.58 -11.09
C THR A 257 16.17 1.24 -11.35
N PHE A 258 15.55 1.87 -12.36
CA PHE A 258 14.13 1.65 -12.64
C PHE A 258 13.86 0.39 -13.50
N ALA A 259 14.90 -0.18 -14.12
CA ALA A 259 14.81 -1.46 -14.81
C ALA A 259 14.97 -2.68 -13.88
N ASP A 260 15.58 -2.52 -12.70
CA ASP A 260 15.80 -3.62 -11.77
C ASP A 260 14.49 -3.98 -11.03
N PRO A 261 13.97 -5.23 -11.17
CA PRO A 261 12.77 -5.67 -10.45
C PRO A 261 12.98 -5.78 -8.93
N ARG A 262 14.23 -5.79 -8.45
CA ARG A 262 14.60 -5.86 -7.02
C ARG A 262 15.08 -4.52 -6.46
N GLN A 263 14.74 -3.41 -7.11
CA GLN A 263 15.03 -2.08 -6.59
C GLN A 263 13.89 -1.57 -5.69
N ALA A 264 14.25 -1.13 -4.48
CA ALA A 264 13.40 -0.35 -3.59
C ALA A 264 13.95 1.07 -3.46
N ILE A 265 13.13 2.09 -3.77
CA ILE A 265 13.51 3.49 -3.61
C ILE A 265 12.81 4.03 -2.36
N VAL A 266 13.57 4.27 -1.30
CA VAL A 266 13.10 4.81 -0.02
C VAL A 266 12.76 6.29 -0.15
N ILE A 267 11.58 6.67 0.34
CA ILE A 267 11.13 8.05 0.49
C ILE A 267 11.24 8.44 1.96
N ALA A 268 11.92 9.54 2.25
CA ALA A 268 12.08 10.05 3.62
C ALA A 268 10.72 10.50 4.19
N ALA A 269 10.48 10.27 5.47
CA ALA A 269 9.23 10.62 6.13
C ALA A 269 9.46 11.61 7.28
N PHE A 270 8.61 12.62 7.35
CA PHE A 270 8.57 13.63 8.39
C PHE A 270 7.19 13.67 9.04
N ALA A 271 7.08 14.31 10.19
CA ALA A 271 5.82 14.59 10.86
C ALA A 271 5.73 16.07 11.19
N ARG A 272 4.53 16.62 11.13
CA ARG A 272 4.24 17.94 11.71
C ARG A 272 3.79 17.76 13.17
N GLU A 273 4.15 18.71 14.02
CA GLU A 273 3.72 18.72 15.42
C GLU A 273 2.20 18.84 15.54
N VAL A 274 1.61 18.11 16.49
CA VAL A 274 0.18 18.21 16.78
C VAL A 274 -0.08 19.50 17.55
N LYS A 275 -0.59 20.52 16.84
CA LYS A 275 -0.92 21.82 17.42
C LYS A 275 -2.40 22.00 17.75
N THR A 276 -3.28 21.20 17.15
CA THR A 276 -4.73 21.29 17.32
C THR A 276 -5.38 19.92 17.38
N ASP A 277 -6.55 19.86 18.01
CA ASP A 277 -7.32 18.63 18.22
C ASP A 277 -8.25 18.27 17.05
N CYS A 278 -7.92 18.70 15.83
CA CYS A 278 -8.79 18.52 14.66
C CYS A 278 -9.11 17.05 14.39
N ALA A 279 -8.15 16.16 14.63
CA ALA A 279 -8.25 14.72 14.47
C ALA A 279 -8.15 14.00 15.82
N SER A 280 -9.05 14.30 16.75
CA SER A 280 -9.15 13.59 18.04
C SER A 280 -9.69 12.17 17.85
N SER A 281 -8.80 11.20 17.84
CA SER A 281 -9.12 9.83 18.22
C SER A 281 -8.52 9.59 19.60
N THR A 282 -9.31 9.76 20.65
CA THR A 282 -9.11 8.94 21.84
C THR A 282 -10.17 7.85 21.79
N ALA A 283 -9.89 6.66 22.28
CA ALA A 283 -10.93 5.63 22.45
C ALA A 283 -12.11 6.12 23.32
N LYS A 284 -11.93 7.23 24.07
CA LYS A 284 -12.98 7.95 24.78
C LYS A 284 -13.86 8.82 23.86
N ALA A 285 -13.31 9.33 22.76
CA ALA A 285 -13.99 10.14 21.74
C ALA A 285 -15.04 9.35 20.93
N GLN A 286 -14.88 8.03 20.82
CA GLN A 286 -15.85 7.15 20.17
C GLN A 286 -17.11 6.89 21.01
N ARG A 287 -17.09 7.10 22.33
CA ARG A 287 -18.30 7.01 23.18
C ARG A 287 -19.17 8.27 23.12
N ASP A 288 -18.55 9.44 22.92
CA ASP A 288 -19.23 10.73 23.00
C ASP A 288 -19.14 11.52 21.68
N LYS A 289 -19.50 10.94 20.52
CA LYS A 289 -19.77 11.69 19.28
C LYS A 289 -18.79 12.85 18.99
N TYR A 290 -17.49 12.65 19.24
CA TYR A 290 -16.48 13.66 18.88
C TYR A 290 -16.30 13.56 17.38
N ARG A 291 -17.05 14.42 16.67
CA ARG A 291 -16.93 14.60 15.23
C ARG A 291 -15.55 15.20 14.95
N VAL A 292 -14.85 14.63 13.98
CA VAL A 292 -13.70 15.30 13.35
C VAL A 292 -14.16 16.70 12.95
N ASP A 293 -13.51 17.74 13.47
CA ASP A 293 -13.74 19.11 12.99
C ASP A 293 -13.02 19.25 11.65
N LEU A 294 -13.68 18.79 10.59
CA LEU A 294 -13.13 18.80 9.24
C LEU A 294 -12.69 20.19 8.81
N LYS A 295 -13.39 21.26 9.24
CA LYS A 295 -12.98 22.63 8.93
C LYS A 295 -11.63 22.96 9.54
N LEU A 296 -11.41 22.57 10.80
CA LEU A 296 -10.11 22.71 11.45
C LEU A 296 -9.05 21.81 10.80
N CYS A 297 -9.40 20.57 10.45
CA CYS A 297 -8.50 19.65 9.74
C CYS A 297 -8.01 20.21 8.40
N HIS A 298 -8.91 20.79 7.60
CA HIS A 298 -8.55 21.41 6.33
C HIS A 298 -7.60 22.60 6.53
N ARG A 299 -7.78 23.41 7.59
CA ARG A 299 -6.83 24.49 7.92
C ARG A 299 -5.44 23.97 8.31
N GLU A 300 -5.38 22.86 9.06
CA GLU A 300 -4.10 22.22 9.39
C GLU A 300 -3.44 21.60 8.16
N ALA A 301 -4.23 21.13 7.20
CA ALA A 301 -3.76 20.54 5.96
C ALA A 301 -2.98 21.56 5.11
N ASP A 302 -3.43 22.82 5.07
CA ASP A 302 -2.76 23.93 4.38
C ASP A 302 -1.35 24.20 4.93
N GLN A 303 -1.06 23.78 6.15
CA GLN A 303 0.23 23.97 6.82
C GLN A 303 1.19 22.80 6.61
N ILE A 304 0.76 21.72 5.95
CA ILE A 304 1.62 20.57 5.66
C ILE A 304 2.59 20.95 4.53
N PRO A 305 3.92 20.86 4.74
CA PRO A 305 4.89 21.16 3.70
C PRO A 305 4.63 20.35 2.42
N ASP A 306 4.71 21.03 1.28
CA ASP A 306 4.50 20.46 -0.06
C ASP A 306 5.78 20.51 -0.91
N SER A 307 6.86 21.05 -0.37
CA SER A 307 8.13 21.28 -1.05
C SER A 307 9.30 21.16 -0.08
N PHE A 308 10.48 20.86 -0.60
CA PHE A 308 11.67 20.66 0.24
C PHE A 308 12.05 21.93 1.00
N GLU A 309 11.84 23.09 0.37
CA GLU A 309 12.08 24.40 0.94
C GLU A 309 11.11 24.73 2.09
N THR A 310 9.81 24.41 1.93
CA THR A 310 8.82 24.61 3.01
C THR A 310 9.04 23.63 4.16
N LEU A 311 9.46 22.39 3.87
CA LEU A 311 9.84 21.42 4.91
C LEU A 311 11.02 21.93 5.73
N LYS A 312 12.07 22.45 5.08
CA LYS A 312 13.23 23.02 5.77
C LYS A 312 12.81 24.15 6.71
N LYS A 313 11.97 25.08 6.24
CA LYS A 313 11.41 26.14 7.09
C LYS A 313 10.63 25.57 8.27
N CYS A 314 9.80 24.56 8.04
CA CYS A 314 9.03 23.89 9.09
C CYS A 314 9.93 23.24 10.16
N ILE A 315 11.00 22.56 9.75
CA ILE A 315 11.98 21.96 10.68
C ILE A 315 12.72 23.04 11.46
N MET A 316 13.16 24.13 10.80
CA MET A 316 13.83 25.25 11.47
C MET A 316 12.92 25.93 12.50
N ALA A 317 11.62 26.03 12.20
CA ALA A 317 10.61 26.54 13.11
C ALA A 317 10.26 25.57 14.25
N LYS A 318 10.82 24.34 14.25
CA LYS A 318 10.47 23.23 15.16
C LYS A 318 9.02 22.76 15.04
N ASP A 319 8.39 23.03 13.90
CA ASP A 319 7.03 22.61 13.60
C ASP A 319 6.98 21.26 12.89
N CYS A 320 8.10 20.83 12.31
CA CYS A 320 8.25 19.50 11.71
C CYS A 320 9.48 18.78 12.29
N HIS A 321 9.39 17.46 12.34
CA HIS A 321 10.46 16.58 12.80
C HIS A 321 10.50 15.29 11.97
N ILE A 322 11.56 14.50 12.13
CA ILE A 322 11.66 13.17 11.51
C ILE A 322 10.47 12.32 11.98
N PHE A 323 9.80 11.61 11.07
CA PHE A 323 8.67 10.78 11.43
C PHE A 323 9.08 9.72 12.46
N ASP A 324 8.24 9.56 13.50
CA ASP A 324 8.50 8.66 14.63
C ASP A 324 9.91 8.85 15.24
N ARG A 325 10.28 10.11 15.52
CA ARG A 325 11.64 10.56 15.90
C ARG A 325 12.31 9.81 17.06
N TYR A 326 11.56 9.11 17.90
CA TYR A 326 12.08 8.33 19.03
C TYR A 326 12.31 6.85 18.69
N ASN A 327 11.79 6.37 17.56
CA ASN A 327 11.96 5.01 17.06
C ASN A 327 13.14 4.95 16.08
N HIS A 328 14.35 5.04 16.62
CA HIS A 328 15.58 4.95 15.84
C HIS A 328 15.66 3.65 15.01
N ASP A 329 15.18 2.54 15.56
CA ASP A 329 15.11 1.25 14.87
C ASP A 329 14.18 1.28 13.64
N GLY A 330 13.09 2.05 13.71
CA GLY A 330 12.09 2.19 12.65
C GLY A 330 12.54 3.04 11.48
N HIS A 331 13.28 4.13 11.72
CA HIS A 331 13.56 5.11 10.65
C HIS A 331 15.03 5.49 10.48
N GLY A 332 15.92 5.09 11.39
CA GLY A 332 17.33 5.50 11.44
C GLY A 332 18.14 5.13 10.19
N THR A 333 17.86 4.00 9.54
CA THR A 333 18.54 3.55 8.31
C THR A 333 18.46 4.58 7.15
N THR A 334 17.47 5.48 7.17
CA THR A 334 17.30 6.52 6.14
C THR A 334 18.46 7.54 6.15
N ASP A 335 19.17 7.68 7.28
CA ASP A 335 20.23 8.68 7.48
C ASP A 335 19.77 10.12 7.17
N TYR A 336 18.82 10.59 7.99
CA TYR A 336 18.20 11.91 7.84
C TYR A 336 19.20 13.07 7.95
N ARG A 337 20.31 12.88 8.67
CA ARG A 337 21.37 13.89 8.77
C ARG A 337 21.97 14.14 7.38
N SER A 338 22.45 13.09 6.71
CA SER A 338 22.94 13.21 5.34
C SER A 338 21.86 13.69 4.37
N TRP A 339 20.62 13.25 4.55
CA TRP A 339 19.50 13.66 3.69
C TRP A 339 19.21 15.17 3.75
N LEU A 340 19.23 15.78 4.94
CA LEU A 340 18.94 17.20 5.16
C LEU A 340 20.08 18.13 4.70
N HIS A 341 21.33 17.76 4.98
CA HIS A 341 22.51 18.55 4.61
C HIS A 341 22.80 18.50 3.11
N GLY A 342 22.12 17.61 2.38
CA GLY A 342 22.28 17.42 0.96
C GLY A 342 23.12 16.18 0.70
N PHE A 343 22.68 15.42 -0.27
CA PHE A 343 23.45 14.34 -0.85
C PHE A 343 24.72 14.98 -1.43
N ASP A 344 25.87 14.77 -0.79
CA ASP A 344 27.14 15.36 -1.21
C ASP A 344 27.29 15.29 -2.75
N GLY A 345 27.45 16.45 -3.38
CA GLY A 345 27.78 16.56 -4.80
C GLY A 345 26.66 16.28 -5.81
N GLY A 346 25.37 16.45 -5.46
CA GLY A 346 24.28 16.41 -6.44
C GLY A 346 23.75 15.01 -6.76
N LYS A 347 24.03 14.01 -5.91
CA LYS A 347 23.44 12.66 -6.04
C LYS A 347 21.94 12.71 -5.77
N SER A 348 21.14 12.10 -6.64
CA SER A 348 19.68 12.04 -6.47
C SER A 348 19.19 10.83 -5.67
N LEU A 349 20.02 9.79 -5.59
CA LEU A 349 19.76 8.51 -4.92
C LEU A 349 21.02 8.10 -4.14
N LYS A 350 20.85 7.64 -2.89
CA LYS A 350 21.94 7.14 -2.03
C LYS A 350 21.69 5.66 -1.70
N PRO A 351 22.59 4.74 -2.08
CA PRO A 351 22.50 3.34 -1.66
C PRO A 351 22.48 3.18 -0.14
N VAL A 352 21.64 2.28 0.35
CA VAL A 352 21.65 1.79 1.73
C VAL A 352 22.57 0.59 1.78
N SER A 353 23.76 0.74 2.38
CA SER A 353 24.75 -0.34 2.47
C SER A 353 24.38 -1.41 3.48
N CYS A 354 23.69 -1.02 4.56
CA CYS A 354 23.21 -1.90 5.61
C CYS A 354 21.99 -1.29 6.32
N PHE A 355 21.17 -2.13 6.95
CA PHE A 355 20.04 -1.72 7.78
C PHE A 355 20.50 -1.56 9.23
N GLY A 356 20.08 -0.48 9.90
CA GLY A 356 20.37 -0.30 11.32
C GLY A 356 19.62 -1.28 12.22
N SER A 357 18.48 -1.81 11.76
CA SER A 357 17.65 -2.74 12.53
C SER A 357 16.78 -3.61 11.62
N ASN A 358 16.35 -4.77 12.14
CA ASN A 358 15.27 -5.57 11.55
C ASN A 358 13.90 -4.89 11.65
N ARG A 359 13.80 -3.71 12.26
CA ARG A 359 12.53 -2.98 12.40
C ARG A 359 12.42 -1.79 11.45
N TYR A 360 13.35 -1.66 10.50
CA TYR A 360 13.32 -0.55 9.54
C TYR A 360 11.99 -0.52 8.78
N GLU A 361 11.31 0.62 8.83
CA GLU A 361 9.93 0.83 8.43
C GLU A 361 9.76 2.03 7.45
N PRO A 362 10.54 2.10 6.35
CA PRO A 362 10.42 3.18 5.37
C PRO A 362 9.12 3.11 4.55
N TYR A 363 8.90 4.14 3.74
CA TYR A 363 8.00 4.10 2.60
C TYR A 363 8.83 3.94 1.33
N VAL A 364 8.42 3.06 0.44
CA VAL A 364 9.22 2.67 -0.73
C VAL A 364 8.43 2.73 -2.02
N VAL A 365 9.09 3.18 -3.09
CA VAL A 365 8.67 2.94 -4.46
C VAL A 365 9.22 1.59 -4.91
N LEU A 366 8.34 0.73 -5.40
CA LEU A 366 8.66 -0.63 -5.85
C LEU A 366 8.19 -0.83 -7.28
N ARG A 367 8.89 -1.68 -8.03
CA ARG A 367 8.43 -2.15 -9.33
C ARG A 367 7.39 -3.26 -9.16
N LYS A 368 6.25 -3.16 -9.84
CA LYS A 368 5.30 -4.27 -9.93
C LYS A 368 5.91 -5.38 -10.80
N SER A 369 6.16 -6.54 -10.22
CA SER A 369 6.72 -7.70 -10.92
C SER A 369 6.34 -8.99 -10.18
N PRO A 370 6.43 -10.17 -10.82
CA PRO A 370 6.23 -11.46 -10.13
C PRO A 370 7.20 -11.70 -8.97
N LEU A 371 8.34 -11.02 -8.95
CA LEU A 371 9.31 -11.14 -7.87
C LEU A 371 8.88 -10.39 -6.60
N LEU A 372 7.92 -9.46 -6.69
CA LEU A 372 7.49 -8.65 -5.56
C LEU A 372 6.78 -9.51 -4.49
N PRO A 373 7.33 -9.64 -3.27
CA PRO A 373 6.58 -10.22 -2.17
C PRO A 373 5.39 -9.31 -1.79
N MET A 374 4.21 -9.90 -1.70
CA MET A 374 3.00 -9.25 -1.19
C MET A 374 3.07 -9.14 0.34
N TYR A 375 2.26 -8.26 0.93
CA TYR A 375 2.17 -8.16 2.38
C TYR A 375 1.62 -9.44 3.01
N GLU A 376 2.13 -9.85 4.17
CA GLU A 376 1.63 -10.98 4.95
C GLU A 376 0.32 -10.59 5.66
N GLU A 377 -0.79 -11.20 5.22
CA GLU A 377 -2.14 -10.82 5.64
C GLU A 377 -2.47 -11.20 7.09
N ARG A 378 -1.68 -12.09 7.72
CA ARG A 378 -1.79 -12.39 9.15
C ARG A 378 -1.52 -11.16 10.04
N PHE A 379 -0.75 -10.19 9.55
CA PHE A 379 -0.55 -8.92 10.26
C PHE A 379 -1.77 -8.01 10.06
N THR A 380 -2.59 -7.95 11.09
CA THR A 380 -3.80 -7.13 11.20
C THR A 380 -3.58 -5.98 12.19
N GLY A 381 -4.50 -5.02 12.22
CA GLY A 381 -4.46 -3.93 13.19
C GLY A 381 -3.19 -3.07 13.07
N TYR A 382 -2.55 -2.83 14.21
CA TYR A 382 -1.39 -1.93 14.31
C TYR A 382 -0.09 -2.70 14.59
N GLY A 383 1.02 -2.20 14.07
CA GLY A 383 2.37 -2.68 14.38
C GLY A 383 2.80 -3.90 13.56
N LYS A 384 4.08 -3.92 13.19
CA LYS A 384 4.75 -4.97 12.38
C LYS A 384 4.22 -5.19 10.96
N ASN A 385 3.02 -4.73 10.66
CA ASN A 385 2.34 -4.89 9.38
C ASN A 385 3.10 -4.31 8.17
N LYS A 386 3.88 -3.24 8.34
CA LYS A 386 4.70 -2.67 7.25
C LYS A 386 6.16 -3.13 7.34
N ILE A 387 6.68 -3.30 8.55
CA ILE A 387 8.03 -3.83 8.81
C ILE A 387 8.22 -5.20 8.16
N GLU A 388 7.22 -6.08 8.25
CA GLU A 388 7.26 -7.44 7.69
C GLU A 388 7.60 -7.43 6.20
N GLN A 389 6.97 -6.57 5.40
CA GLN A 389 7.24 -6.50 3.96
C GLN A 389 8.66 -5.99 3.69
N ILE A 390 9.12 -4.99 4.44
CA ILE A 390 10.46 -4.43 4.27
C ILE A 390 11.54 -5.46 4.60
N VAL A 391 11.34 -6.26 5.65
CA VAL A 391 12.29 -7.33 5.98
C VAL A 391 12.20 -8.48 4.97
N HIS A 392 11.02 -8.80 4.43
CA HIS A 392 10.87 -9.78 3.36
C HIS A 392 11.64 -9.35 2.10
N LEU A 393 11.46 -8.10 1.64
CA LEU A 393 12.24 -7.53 0.53
C LEU A 393 13.74 -7.64 0.79
N ARG A 394 14.19 -7.34 2.02
CA ARG A 394 15.59 -7.48 2.43
C ARG A 394 16.07 -8.92 2.23
N TYR A 395 15.42 -9.90 2.85
CA TYR A 395 15.79 -11.33 2.73
C TYR A 395 15.73 -11.83 1.29
N ALA A 396 14.76 -11.35 0.51
CA ALA A 396 14.64 -11.68 -0.89
C ALA A 396 15.74 -11.01 -1.76
N GLY A 397 16.64 -10.18 -1.21
CA GLY A 397 17.77 -9.62 -1.95
C GLY A 397 17.50 -8.29 -2.65
N TRP A 398 16.54 -7.50 -2.16
CA TRP A 398 16.26 -6.18 -2.73
C TRP A 398 17.35 -5.20 -2.34
N ARG A 399 17.63 -4.28 -3.26
CA ARG A 399 18.56 -3.17 -3.08
C ARG A 399 17.78 -1.92 -2.72
N PHE A 400 18.24 -1.21 -1.69
CA PHE A 400 17.57 -0.02 -1.19
C PHE A 400 18.37 1.24 -1.54
N GLN A 401 17.69 2.26 -2.04
CA GLN A 401 18.27 3.58 -2.30
C GLN A 401 17.37 4.68 -1.73
N VAL A 402 17.91 5.59 -0.95
CA VAL A 402 17.16 6.75 -0.42
C VAL A 402 17.08 7.83 -1.49
N LEU A 403 15.86 8.28 -1.80
CA LEU A 403 15.60 9.40 -2.69
C LEU A 403 15.84 10.72 -1.97
N GLY A 404 16.65 11.58 -2.59
CA GLY A 404 16.91 12.90 -2.07
C GLY A 404 15.90 13.94 -2.51
N ARG A 405 15.69 14.95 -1.66
CA ARG A 405 14.89 16.16 -1.93
C ARG A 405 13.41 15.91 -2.27
N SER A 406 12.88 14.73 -1.94
CA SER A 406 11.45 14.43 -1.95
C SER A 406 11.11 13.56 -0.74
N PHE A 407 9.92 13.74 -0.19
CA PHE A 407 9.54 13.26 1.13
C PHE A 407 8.03 13.04 1.26
N LEU A 408 7.63 12.37 2.34
CA LEU A 408 6.26 12.30 2.83
C LEU A 408 6.17 13.08 4.15
N THR A 409 5.03 13.70 4.41
CA THR A 409 4.73 14.33 5.71
C THR A 409 3.49 13.72 6.33
N HIS A 410 3.63 13.22 7.54
CA HIS A 410 2.54 12.71 8.34
C HIS A 410 1.67 13.86 8.85
N PHE A 411 0.38 13.80 8.54
CA PHE A 411 -0.62 14.74 9.02
C PHE A 411 -0.76 14.61 10.55
N PRO A 412 -0.74 15.71 11.32
CA PRO A 412 -0.83 15.65 12.77
C PRO A 412 -2.21 15.13 13.21
N HIS A 413 -2.24 14.02 13.92
CA HIS A 413 -3.46 13.48 14.51
C HIS A 413 -3.18 12.70 15.80
N HIS A 414 -4.22 12.49 16.60
CA HIS A 414 -4.14 11.67 17.80
C HIS A 414 -4.03 10.18 17.47
N LYS A 415 -3.68 9.34 18.46
CA LYS A 415 -3.53 7.89 18.29
C LYS A 415 -4.82 7.28 17.76
N SER A 416 -4.78 6.50 16.69
CA SER A 416 -5.96 5.79 16.18
C SER A 416 -6.52 4.81 17.22
N ALA A 417 -7.79 4.42 17.10
CA ALA A 417 -8.37 3.41 17.98
C ALA A 417 -7.59 2.07 17.90
N ALA A 418 -7.14 1.68 16.70
CA ALA A 418 -6.24 0.54 16.51
C ALA A 418 -4.92 0.68 17.28
N ARG A 419 -4.32 1.89 17.32
CA ARG A 419 -3.10 2.17 18.07
C ARG A 419 -3.33 2.04 19.58
N VAL A 420 -4.48 2.48 20.08
CA VAL A 420 -4.87 2.37 21.49
C VAL A 420 -5.11 0.92 21.86
N GLU A 421 -5.90 0.18 21.07
CA GLU A 421 -6.14 -1.26 21.30
C GLU A 421 -4.84 -2.07 21.29
N TRP A 422 -3.89 -1.72 20.43
CA TRP A 422 -2.56 -2.32 20.42
C TRP A 422 -1.79 -2.15 21.73
N GLU A 423 -1.92 -1.01 22.42
CA GLU A 423 -1.22 -0.74 23.68
C GLU A 423 -1.97 -1.29 24.89
N GLU A 424 -3.29 -1.22 24.88
CA GLU A 424 -4.10 -1.28 26.11
C GLU A 424 -5.03 -2.50 26.19
N THR A 425 -5.33 -3.17 25.09
CA THR A 425 -6.35 -4.26 25.07
C THR A 425 -5.71 -5.64 25.10
N GLN A 426 -6.11 -6.44 26.09
CA GLN A 426 -5.71 -7.84 26.27
C GLN A 426 -6.79 -8.80 25.78
N ASP A 427 -6.38 -9.97 25.26
CA ASP A 427 -7.29 -11.08 24.99
C ASP A 427 -7.61 -11.89 26.27
N ALA A 428 -8.38 -12.97 26.10
CA ALA A 428 -8.77 -13.86 27.19
C ALA A 428 -7.58 -14.52 27.91
N ASP A 429 -6.44 -14.64 27.22
CA ASP A 429 -5.20 -15.22 27.75
C ASP A 429 -4.27 -14.15 28.35
N GLY A 430 -4.71 -12.88 28.37
CA GLY A 430 -3.95 -11.75 28.91
C GLY A 430 -2.92 -11.17 27.96
N ASN A 431 -2.84 -11.63 26.71
CA ASN A 431 -1.89 -11.11 25.73
C ASN A 431 -2.44 -9.86 25.05
N THR A 432 -1.61 -8.84 24.93
CA THR A 432 -1.98 -7.65 24.16
C THR A 432 -1.91 -7.95 22.65
N HIS A 433 -2.61 -7.15 21.83
CA HIS A 433 -2.44 -7.24 20.38
C HIS A 433 -0.97 -6.98 19.96
N ARG A 434 -0.24 -6.13 20.70
CA ARG A 434 1.21 -5.96 20.54
C ARG A 434 1.97 -7.28 20.72
N ASP A 435 1.70 -8.03 21.79
CA ASP A 435 2.40 -9.29 22.06
C ASP A 435 2.16 -10.30 20.94
N ARG A 436 0.93 -10.36 20.42
CA ARG A 436 0.57 -11.20 19.27
C ARG A 436 1.34 -10.81 18.02
N MET A 437 1.41 -9.52 17.68
CA MET A 437 2.15 -9.05 16.49
C MET A 437 3.66 -9.21 16.66
N ASP A 438 4.21 -9.02 17.86
CA ASP A 438 5.63 -9.26 18.15
C ASP A 438 5.99 -10.75 18.06
N HIS A 439 5.10 -11.64 18.51
CA HIS A 439 5.25 -13.09 18.34
C HIS A 439 5.22 -13.48 16.87
N LEU A 440 4.17 -13.08 16.14
CA LEU A 440 4.03 -13.35 14.71
C LEU A 440 5.24 -12.83 13.91
N TYR A 441 5.79 -11.67 14.28
CA TYR A 441 6.99 -11.13 13.63
C TYR A 441 8.23 -12.01 13.84
N ARG A 442 8.41 -12.60 15.03
CA ARG A 442 9.51 -13.55 15.28
C ARG A 442 9.35 -14.82 14.45
N GLU A 443 8.13 -15.35 14.36
CA GLU A 443 7.84 -16.51 13.51
C GLU A 443 8.12 -16.21 12.05
N PHE A 444 7.65 -15.07 11.55
CA PHE A 444 7.86 -14.63 10.18
C PHE A 444 9.34 -14.48 9.84
N LEU A 445 10.15 -13.90 10.73
CA LEU A 445 11.61 -13.83 10.55
C LEU A 445 12.25 -15.22 10.45
N ALA A 446 11.86 -16.16 11.31
CA ALA A 446 12.37 -17.53 11.25
C ALA A 446 12.00 -18.22 9.93
N GLN A 447 10.78 -17.99 9.43
CA GLN A 447 10.33 -18.49 8.14
C GLN A 447 11.13 -17.89 6.97
N LEU A 448 11.43 -16.58 7.01
CA LEU A 448 12.29 -15.93 6.00
C LEU A 448 13.72 -16.48 6.03
N MET A 449 14.28 -16.70 7.23
CA MET A 449 15.61 -17.31 7.37
C MET A 449 15.66 -18.72 6.81
N TYR A 450 14.59 -19.50 6.99
CA TYR A 450 14.48 -20.83 6.41
C TYR A 450 14.37 -20.76 4.87
N ALA A 451 13.52 -19.87 4.35
CA ALA A 451 13.24 -19.77 2.91
C ALA A 451 14.41 -19.18 2.09
N TYR A 452 15.11 -18.18 2.61
CA TYR A 452 16.15 -17.43 1.90
C TYR A 452 17.57 -17.69 2.42
N GLY A 453 17.72 -18.45 3.50
CA GLY A 453 18.98 -18.68 4.18
C GLY A 453 19.26 -17.67 5.31
N ALA A 454 20.08 -18.09 6.27
CA ALA A 454 20.49 -17.26 7.40
C ALA A 454 21.52 -16.20 6.97
N PRO A 455 21.48 -14.98 7.54
CA PRO A 455 22.50 -13.96 7.28
C PRO A 455 23.91 -14.46 7.58
N GLY A 456 24.77 -14.51 6.56
CA GLY A 456 26.18 -14.94 6.71
C GLY A 456 26.44 -16.43 6.48
N SER A 457 25.48 -17.20 5.95
CA SER A 457 25.79 -18.54 5.43
C SER A 457 26.79 -18.46 4.27
N LYS A 458 27.70 -19.44 4.18
CA LYS A 458 28.78 -19.50 3.17
C LYS A 458 28.27 -19.74 1.74
N ASP A 459 26.97 -20.01 1.57
CA ASP A 459 26.34 -20.11 0.26
C ASP A 459 26.13 -18.70 -0.33
N GLU A 460 27.17 -18.19 -0.99
CA GLU A 460 27.16 -16.88 -1.67
C GLU A 460 26.05 -16.75 -2.73
N ALA A 461 25.48 -17.86 -3.19
CA ALA A 461 24.32 -17.87 -4.08
C ALA A 461 23.02 -17.34 -3.41
N HIS A 462 22.90 -17.45 -2.08
CA HIS A 462 21.72 -17.06 -1.30
C HIS A 462 21.93 -15.77 -0.47
N ALA A 463 23.17 -15.38 -0.16
CA ALA A 463 23.51 -14.26 0.72
C ALA A 463 23.50 -12.86 0.05
N ARG A 464 22.59 -12.59 -0.90
CA ARG A 464 22.49 -11.28 -1.60
C ARG A 464 21.58 -10.27 -0.90
N HIS A 465 21.21 -10.49 0.36
CA HIS A 465 20.38 -9.55 1.11
C HIS A 465 21.19 -8.37 1.67
N THR A 466 20.59 -7.18 1.69
CA THR A 466 21.16 -6.03 2.41
C THR A 466 21.38 -6.43 3.88
N LYS A 467 22.62 -6.29 4.37
CA LYS A 467 23.01 -6.77 5.70
C LYS A 467 22.48 -5.86 6.80
N ILE A 468 22.44 -6.35 8.04
CA ILE A 468 22.33 -5.47 9.21
C ILE A 468 23.72 -4.85 9.44
N CYS A 469 23.77 -3.58 9.83
CA CYS A 469 25.03 -2.91 10.11
C CYS A 469 25.74 -3.60 11.28
N ASN A 470 27.04 -3.88 11.14
CA ASN A 470 27.85 -4.29 12.27
C ASN A 470 28.01 -3.06 13.18
N THR A 471 27.51 -3.15 14.40
CA THR A 471 27.67 -2.13 15.43
C THR A 471 29.05 -2.18 16.06
#